data_AF-A0A383CE01-F1
#
_entry.id   AF-A0A383CE01-F1
#
_cell.length_a   1.000
_cell.length_b   1.000
_cell.length_c   1.000
_cell.angle_alpha   90.00
_cell.angle_beta   90.00
_cell.angle_gamma   90.00
#
_symmetry.space_group_name_H-M   'P 1'
#
loop_
_entity.id
_entity.type
_entity.pdbx_description
1 polymer ?
#
loop_
_entity_poly.entity_id
_entity_poly.type
_entity_poly.pdbx_seq_one_letter_code
_entity_poly.pdbx_strand_id
1 'polypeptide(L)'
;VTPTNLSGKILVLGTSQDGGYPHAGCSEQCCEEAWNDHKLKRLVSSLAILSENRCWIIDMTPDCSYQLRMLEKKMNRKVEIAGIFITHAHVGHYMGLMDLGLE
;
A
#
# COMPACT_ATOMS: atom_id res chain seq x y z
N VAL A 1 30.70 -6.01 -17.27
CA VAL A 1 29.54 -5.27 -16.74
C VAL A 1 29.71 -5.23 -15.24
N THR A 2 30.11 -4.08 -14.69
CA THR A 2 30.19 -3.90 -13.23
C THR A 2 28.78 -4.00 -12.64
N PRO A 3 28.56 -4.76 -11.56
CA PRO A 3 27.25 -4.81 -10.94
C PRO A 3 27.00 -3.44 -10.32
N THR A 4 26.06 -2.68 -10.88
CA THR A 4 25.45 -1.55 -10.20
C THR A 4 24.88 -2.10 -8.89
N ASN A 5 25.31 -1.52 -7.78
CA ASN A 5 24.87 -1.91 -6.45
C ASN A 5 23.40 -1.49 -6.30
N LEU A 6 22.49 -2.33 -6.81
CA LEU A 6 21.04 -2.14 -6.76
C LEU A 6 20.58 -2.36 -5.32
N SER A 7 20.70 -1.31 -4.50
CA SER A 7 20.06 -1.22 -3.19
C SER A 7 18.54 -1.07 -3.40
N GLY A 8 17.88 -2.14 -3.84
CA GLY A 8 16.42 -2.21 -3.86
C GLY A 8 15.90 -2.14 -2.42
N LYS A 9 14.95 -1.24 -2.15
CA LYS A 9 14.26 -1.17 -0.85
C LYS A 9 12.84 -1.69 -1.02
N ILE A 10 12.39 -2.52 -0.08
CA ILE A 10 11.01 -2.98 -0.03
C ILE A 10 10.33 -2.27 1.14
N LEU A 11 9.15 -1.73 0.91
CA LEU A 11 8.30 -1.13 1.92
C LEU A 11 6.97 -1.88 1.98
N VAL A 12 6.56 -2.21 3.20
CA VAL A 12 5.23 -2.76 3.46
C VAL A 12 4.26 -1.60 3.57
N LEU A 13 3.26 -1.56 2.67
CA LEU A 13 2.27 -0.49 2.62
C LEU A 13 0.98 -0.86 3.36
N GLY A 14 0.69 -2.15 3.45
CA GLY A 14 -0.43 -2.69 4.21
C GLY A 14 -0.24 -4.17 4.52
N THR A 15 -0.99 -4.67 5.49
CA THR A 15 -0.85 -6.03 6.02
C THR A 15 -2.18 -6.69 6.40
N SER A 16 -3.31 -6.00 6.22
CA SER A 16 -4.63 -6.57 6.44
C SER A 16 -5.19 -7.20 5.16
N GLN A 17 -6.26 -8.00 5.32
CA GLN A 17 -7.08 -8.47 4.20
C GLN A 17 -7.91 -7.33 3.59
N ASP A 18 -8.65 -7.61 2.50
CA ASP A 18 -9.46 -6.66 1.72
C ASP A 18 -10.32 -5.68 2.55
N GLY A 19 -10.90 -6.15 3.67
CA GLY A 19 -11.76 -5.32 4.52
C GLY A 19 -11.03 -4.39 5.49
N GLY A 20 -9.70 -4.33 5.43
CA GLY A 20 -8.89 -3.49 6.31
C GLY A 20 -8.83 -4.00 7.76
N TYR A 21 -8.20 -3.19 8.62
CA TYR A 21 -8.26 -3.37 10.07
C TYR A 21 -8.26 -2.00 10.76
N PRO A 22 -9.28 -1.67 11.58
CA PRO A 22 -10.44 -2.50 11.92
C PRO A 22 -11.34 -2.80 10.71
N HIS A 23 -12.03 -3.94 10.73
CA HIS A 23 -12.90 -4.40 9.64
C HIS A 23 -14.29 -3.78 9.73
N ALA A 24 -14.93 -3.49 8.60
CA ALA A 24 -16.25 -2.89 8.55
C ALA A 24 -17.31 -3.72 9.31
N GLY A 25 -18.01 -3.10 10.27
CA GLY A 25 -19.03 -3.77 11.08
C GLY A 25 -18.51 -4.74 12.15
N CYS A 26 -17.19 -4.86 12.31
CA CYS A 26 -16.59 -5.68 13.37
C CYS A 26 -16.72 -5.01 14.74
N SER A 27 -17.38 -5.68 15.68
CA SER A 27 -17.53 -5.27 17.09
C SER A 27 -16.70 -6.10 18.07
N GLU A 28 -15.77 -6.91 17.56
CA GLU A 28 -14.86 -7.67 18.41
C GLU A 28 -13.84 -6.74 19.09
N GLN A 29 -13.35 -7.14 20.27
CA GLN A 29 -12.42 -6.35 21.07
C GLN A 29 -11.21 -5.84 20.27
N CYS A 30 -10.64 -6.68 19.38
CA CYS A 30 -9.49 -6.29 18.56
C CYS A 30 -9.82 -5.11 17.62
N CYS A 31 -11.01 -5.09 17.03
CA CYS A 31 -11.48 -4.02 16.17
C CYS A 31 -11.79 -2.76 17.00
N GLU A 32 -12.43 -2.89 18.17
CA GLU A 32 -12.66 -1.76 19.08
C GLU A 32 -11.35 -1.10 19.53
N GLU A 33 -10.33 -1.90 19.88
CA GLU A 33 -9.00 -1.39 20.21
C GLU A 33 -8.40 -0.62 19.03
N ALA A 34 -8.49 -1.16 17.82
CA ALA A 34 -7.96 -0.50 16.62
C ALA A 34 -8.76 0.73 16.15
N TRP A 35 -10.03 0.83 16.55
CA TRP A 35 -10.81 2.06 16.40
C TRP A 35 -10.30 3.16 17.32
N ASN A 36 -9.94 2.81 18.56
CA ASN A 36 -9.50 3.74 19.58
C ASN A 36 -8.01 4.12 19.50
N ASP A 37 -7.15 3.25 18.94
CA ASP A 37 -5.74 3.55 18.69
C ASP A 37 -5.39 3.46 17.20
N HIS A 38 -5.13 4.63 16.60
CA HIS A 38 -4.72 4.75 15.21
C HIS A 38 -3.43 3.98 14.86
N LYS A 39 -2.55 3.69 15.83
CA LYS A 39 -1.32 2.93 15.60
C LYS A 39 -1.60 1.46 15.29
N LEU A 40 -2.76 0.95 15.69
CA LEU A 40 -3.17 -0.43 15.44
C LEU A 40 -3.82 -0.61 14.07
N LYS A 41 -4.24 0.48 13.41
CA LYS A 41 -4.89 0.41 12.09
C LYS A 41 -3.93 -0.17 11.04
N ARG A 42 -4.46 -1.04 10.17
CA ARG A 42 -3.70 -1.65 9.07
C ARG A 42 -4.47 -1.51 7.76
N LEU A 43 -3.79 -0.96 6.78
CA LEU A 43 -4.25 -0.86 5.40
C LEU A 43 -4.19 -2.23 4.71
N VAL A 44 -5.01 -2.41 3.67
CA VAL A 44 -5.08 -3.62 2.85
C VAL A 44 -3.71 -3.97 2.29
N SER A 45 -3.40 -5.27 2.24
CA SER A 45 -2.09 -5.82 1.86
C SER A 45 -1.55 -5.23 0.55
N SER A 46 -0.37 -4.60 0.63
CA SER A 46 0.34 -4.02 -0.51
C SER A 46 1.81 -3.84 -0.19
N LEU A 47 2.66 -3.91 -1.21
CA LEU A 47 4.10 -3.66 -1.12
C LEU A 47 4.52 -2.58 -2.13
N ALA A 48 5.55 -1.82 -1.77
CA ALA A 48 6.31 -1.01 -2.72
C ALA A 48 7.73 -1.54 -2.85
N ILE A 49 8.16 -1.75 -4.09
CA ILE A 49 9.56 -1.97 -4.45
C ILE A 49 10.12 -0.64 -4.93
N LEU A 50 11.21 -0.18 -4.33
CA LEU A 50 11.84 1.09 -4.62
C LEU A 50 13.20 0.89 -5.28
N SER A 51 13.44 1.66 -6.35
CA SER A 51 14.75 1.83 -6.96
C SER A 51 14.89 3.27 -7.44
N GLU A 52 15.91 3.97 -6.96
CA GLU A 52 16.13 5.40 -7.25
C GLU A 52 14.84 6.20 -7.03
N ASN A 53 14.35 6.92 -8.05
CA ASN A 53 13.14 7.74 -7.98
C ASN A 53 11.83 7.03 -8.30
N ARG A 54 11.90 5.75 -8.65
CA ARG A 54 10.77 4.94 -9.11
C ARG A 54 10.28 4.01 -8.02
N CYS A 55 8.97 3.74 -8.04
CA CYS A 55 8.37 2.67 -7.28
C CYS A 55 7.58 1.72 -8.19
N TRP A 56 7.56 0.45 -7.81
CA TRP A 56 6.62 -0.54 -8.32
C TRP A 56 5.69 -0.93 -7.18
N ILE A 57 4.39 -0.85 -7.41
CA ILE A 57 3.38 -1.23 -6.44
C ILE A 57 2.96 -2.68 -6.71
N ILE A 58 2.96 -3.50 -5.67
CA ILE A 58 2.36 -4.82 -5.68
C ILE A 58 0.99 -4.68 -5.00
N ASP A 59 -0.06 -4.92 -5.77
CA ASP A 59 -1.47 -4.73 -5.44
C ASP A 59 -1.84 -3.26 -5.18
N MET A 60 -2.68 -2.72 -6.06
CA MET A 60 -3.22 -1.36 -5.96
C MET A 60 -4.57 -1.43 -5.25
N THR A 61 -4.54 -1.30 -3.92
CA THR A 61 -5.68 -1.57 -3.05
C THR A 61 -6.61 -0.35 -2.92
N PRO A 62 -7.82 -0.49 -2.35
CA PRO A 62 -8.68 0.66 -2.03
C PRO A 62 -8.02 1.74 -1.14
N ASP A 63 -6.93 1.40 -0.43
CA ASP A 63 -6.20 2.31 0.45
C ASP A 63 -5.07 3.08 -0.28
N CYS A 64 -4.96 2.98 -1.60
CA CYS A 64 -3.78 3.42 -2.36
C CYS A 64 -3.42 4.89 -2.13
N SER A 65 -4.39 5.78 -1.96
CA SER A 65 -4.15 7.20 -1.66
C SER A 65 -3.35 7.40 -0.36
N TYR A 66 -3.67 6.64 0.70
CA TYR A 66 -2.92 6.65 1.96
C TYR A 66 -1.57 5.97 1.84
N GLN A 67 -1.51 4.84 1.12
CA GLN A 67 -0.29 4.07 0.91
C GLN A 67 0.76 4.87 0.12
N LEU A 68 0.36 5.54 -0.96
CA LEU A 68 1.24 6.43 -1.74
C LEU A 68 1.72 7.61 -0.90
N ARG A 69 0.83 8.25 -0.12
CA ARG A 69 1.24 9.32 0.80
C ARG A 69 2.24 8.84 1.85
N MET A 70 2.06 7.63 2.38
CA MET A 70 3.01 7.03 3.33
C MET A 70 4.38 6.79 2.68
N LEU A 71 4.38 6.28 1.45
CA LEU A 71 5.58 6.07 0.64
C LEU A 71 6.34 7.39 0.41
N GLU A 72 5.64 8.43 -0.06
CA GLU A 72 6.23 9.74 -0.32
C GLU A 72 6.80 10.40 0.95
N LYS A 73 6.08 10.30 2.08
CA LYS A 73 6.58 10.78 3.38
C LYS A 73 7.83 10.03 3.82
N LYS A 74 7.87 8.70 3.65
CA LYS A 74 9.02 7.87 4.01
C LYS A 74 10.25 8.19 3.16
N MET A 75 10.03 8.52 1.89
CA MET A 75 11.08 8.89 0.94
C MET A 75 11.45 10.38 0.99
N ASN A 76 10.67 11.19 1.71
CA ASN A 76 10.77 12.65 1.76
C ASN A 76 10.75 13.31 0.36
N ARG A 77 9.96 12.73 -0.56
CA ARG A 77 9.76 13.24 -1.93
C ARG A 77 8.61 12.51 -2.60
N LYS A 78 8.13 13.08 -3.71
CA LYS A 78 7.24 12.37 -4.63
C LYS A 78 7.95 11.19 -5.28
N VAL A 79 7.19 10.12 -5.54
CA VAL A 79 7.67 8.91 -6.20
C VAL A 79 6.90 8.72 -7.51
N GLU A 80 7.61 8.30 -8.55
CA GLU A 80 7.01 7.96 -9.83
C GLU A 80 6.62 6.47 -9.81
N ILE A 81 5.33 6.18 -10.02
CA ILE A 81 4.85 4.80 -10.18
C ILE A 81 5.31 4.31 -11.54
N ALA A 82 6.35 3.47 -11.57
CA ALA A 82 6.90 2.89 -12.78
C ALA A 82 6.16 1.61 -13.23
N GLY A 83 5.37 1.01 -12.33
CA GLY A 83 4.54 -0.13 -12.67
C GLY A 83 3.68 -0.60 -11.50
N ILE A 84 2.62 -1.31 -11.83
CA ILE A 84 1.70 -1.93 -10.88
C ILE A 84 1.59 -3.40 -11.25
N PHE A 85 1.79 -4.27 -10.27
CA PHE A 85 1.64 -5.71 -10.40
C PHE A 85 0.47 -6.15 -9.54
N ILE A 86 -0.53 -6.78 -10.17
CA ILE A 86 -1.68 -7.35 -9.47
C ILE A 86 -1.40 -8.83 -9.26
N THR A 87 -1.41 -9.28 -8.01
CA THR A 87 -1.14 -10.68 -7.67
C THR A 87 -2.27 -11.59 -8.12
N HIS A 88 -3.52 -11.14 -7.95
CA HIS A 88 -4.73 -11.85 -8.37
C HIS A 88 -5.96 -10.92 -8.45
N ALA A 89 -7.03 -11.38 -9.13
CA ALA A 89 -8.20 -10.58 -9.45
C ALA A 89 -9.28 -10.56 -8.34
N HIS A 90 -8.88 -10.26 -7.10
CA HIS A 90 -9.82 -9.91 -6.02
C HIS A 90 -9.87 -8.39 -5.85
N VAL A 91 -11.05 -7.87 -5.51
CA VAL A 91 -11.33 -6.43 -5.49
C VAL A 91 -10.36 -5.68 -4.58
N GLY A 92 -9.98 -6.24 -3.41
CA GLY A 92 -9.01 -5.62 -2.52
C GLY A 92 -7.62 -5.39 -3.11
N HIS A 93 -7.28 -6.05 -4.23
CA HIS A 93 -5.95 -5.98 -4.84
C HIS A 93 -5.87 -5.09 -6.08
N TYR A 94 -7.01 -4.70 -6.68
CA TYR A 94 -7.03 -3.86 -7.89
C TYR A 94 -7.99 -2.67 -7.85
N MET A 95 -8.88 -2.56 -6.86
CA MET A 95 -9.86 -1.47 -6.76
C MET A 95 -9.21 -0.07 -6.81
N GLY A 96 -8.01 0.08 -6.25
CA GLY A 96 -7.30 1.36 -6.23
C GLY A 96 -6.85 1.86 -7.61
N LEU A 97 -6.94 1.03 -8.66
CA LEU A 97 -6.71 1.51 -10.04
C LEU A 97 -7.71 2.61 -10.43
N MET A 98 -8.90 2.63 -9.82
CA MET A 98 -9.88 3.71 -10.03
C MET A 98 -9.37 5.08 -9.57
N ASP A 99 -8.48 5.13 -8.57
CA ASP A 99 -7.90 6.40 -8.07
C ASP A 99 -6.86 7.00 -9.04
N LEU A 100 -6.49 6.30 -10.11
CA LEU A 100 -5.58 6.79 -11.15
C LEU A 100 -6.31 7.49 -12.30
N GLY A 101 -7.65 7.39 -12.33
CA GLY A 101 -8.49 8.08 -13.30
C GLY A 101 -8.41 9.60 -13.17
N LEU A 102 -8.67 10.30 -14.27
CA LEU A 102 -8.79 11.77 -14.32
C LEU A 102 -10.21 12.23 -14.70
N GLU A 103 -11.13 11.27 -14.86
CA GLU A 103 -12.52 11.44 -15.28
C GLU A 103 -13.48 11.95 -14.20
#